data_AF-A0A532CD02-F1
#
_entry.id   AF-A0A532CD02-F1
#
_cell.length_a   1.000
_cell.length_b   1.000
_cell.length_c   1.000
_cell.angle_alpha   90.00
_cell.angle_beta   90.00
_cell.angle_gamma   90.00
#
_symmetry.space_group_name_H-M   'P 1'
#
loop_
_entity.id
_entity.type
_entity.pdbx_description
1 polymer ?
#
loop_
_entity_poly.entity_id
_entity_poly.type
_entity_poly.pdbx_seq_one_letter_code
_entity_poly.pdbx_strand_id
1 'polypeptide(L)'
;MLDDFGKDMLMLGGTAIGFIATVLTLLEKLLEVKARFTSLTAKKAHTSPASTEHTVSDSPSTGSFFSSKPIRGVSYLLLYETGVIVAAGLLLNYIGLTLSRHLESILFLDMTGTALVAFLLGPWWGAIVALLSNSVVNWLLYPETGGDVVIFPWSLVNIAGAFYWGWMARQLGFQTYLRTGRNSALSHCCFLYIFGGGGAVVMSLPGTFIQAALHEQTIFALNPDVAESVSQRVLKWEQTAHLYLDSLFGFTWGDSLSWWIVNWFQNWIRYVPDKTMSAAIALVVLKYGYPLFERELIHGGPEGERPSDERILPLVLGLLYAPSFAALLSSDTYGSPTYWPLWAAPWLLILGGYGYLRYWGTGEAALQTAKLQRADRYARALKQIGREASHEFCKRLTFMTLIASLLFALCLPILLSDFYRATFKFFCVVYGFLLVVHLVRISIAQNISVSRANE
;
A
#
# COMPACT_ATOMS: atom_id res chain seq x y z
N MET A 1 29.62 -15.73 9.56
CA MET A 1 29.10 -17.12 9.57
C MET A 1 27.73 -17.22 10.26
N LEU A 2 27.47 -16.56 11.39
CA LEU A 2 26.13 -16.52 12.01
C LEU A 2 25.12 -15.63 11.25
N ASP A 3 25.57 -14.54 10.62
CA ASP A 3 24.69 -13.63 9.85
C ASP A 3 24.15 -14.24 8.54
N ASP A 4 24.96 -15.03 7.83
CA ASP A 4 24.50 -15.74 6.62
C ASP A 4 23.44 -16.80 6.97
N PHE A 5 23.60 -17.48 8.10
CA PHE A 5 22.67 -18.53 8.52
C PHE A 5 21.28 -17.97 8.90
N GLY A 6 21.24 -16.76 9.48
CA GLY A 6 19.99 -16.05 9.77
C GLY A 6 19.27 -15.56 8.52
N LYS A 7 20.02 -15.07 7.52
CA LYS A 7 19.48 -14.65 6.22
C LYS A 7 18.98 -15.83 5.40
N ASP A 8 19.70 -16.94 5.38
CA ASP A 8 19.30 -18.16 4.71
C ASP A 8 18.06 -18.80 5.38
N MET A 9 17.96 -18.77 6.71
CA MET A 9 16.74 -19.20 7.41
C MET A 9 15.53 -18.30 7.12
N LEU A 10 15.71 -16.99 7.02
CA LEU A 10 14.64 -16.05 6.66
C LEU A 10 14.21 -16.23 5.19
N MET A 11 15.16 -16.48 4.28
CA MET A 11 14.87 -16.80 2.88
C MET A 11 14.19 -18.16 2.71
N LEU A 12 14.63 -19.19 3.45
CA LEU A 12 14.00 -20.50 3.51
C LEU A 12 12.59 -20.38 4.11
N GLY A 13 12.42 -19.56 5.14
CA GLY A 13 11.13 -19.26 5.75
C GLY A 13 10.17 -18.56 4.78
N GLY A 14 10.64 -17.52 4.08
CA GLY A 14 9.84 -16.78 3.10
C GLY A 14 9.43 -17.62 1.89
N THR A 15 10.35 -18.44 1.36
CA THR A 15 10.06 -19.38 0.27
C THR A 15 9.17 -20.54 0.72
N ALA A 16 9.35 -21.07 1.92
CA ALA A 16 8.46 -22.08 2.51
C ALA A 16 7.05 -21.52 2.76
N ILE A 17 6.92 -20.30 3.29
CA ILE A 17 5.62 -19.64 3.48
C ILE A 17 4.95 -19.37 2.12
N GLY A 18 5.70 -18.88 1.13
CA GLY A 18 5.18 -18.68 -0.24
C GLY A 18 4.74 -19.99 -0.89
N PHE A 19 5.50 -21.07 -0.71
CA PHE A 19 5.18 -22.40 -1.20
C PHE A 19 3.94 -22.97 -0.51
N ILE A 20 3.86 -22.89 0.83
CA ILE A 20 2.71 -23.31 1.62
C ILE A 20 1.46 -22.51 1.22
N ALA A 21 1.57 -21.19 1.05
CA ALA A 21 0.46 -20.36 0.58
C ALA A 21 -0.02 -20.78 -0.82
N THR A 22 0.90 -21.13 -1.72
CA THR A 22 0.58 -21.61 -3.07
C THR A 22 -0.10 -22.98 -3.03
N VAL A 23 0.40 -23.91 -2.21
CA VAL A 23 -0.20 -25.24 -2.00
C VAL A 23 -1.58 -25.13 -1.37
N LEU A 24 -1.77 -24.28 -0.36
CA LEU A 24 -3.06 -24.04 0.29
C LEU A 24 -4.07 -23.41 -0.68
N THR A 25 -3.64 -22.44 -1.51
CA THR A 25 -4.48 -21.83 -2.54
C THR A 25 -4.89 -22.85 -3.61
N LEU A 26 -3.97 -23.74 -4.00
CA LEU A 26 -4.26 -24.86 -4.91
C LEU A 26 -5.21 -25.87 -4.29
N LEU A 27 -5.04 -26.21 -3.02
CA LEU A 27 -5.90 -27.12 -2.28
C LEU A 27 -7.32 -26.57 -2.18
N GLU A 28 -7.48 -25.29 -1.86
CA GLU A 28 -8.77 -24.60 -1.83
C GLU A 28 -9.45 -24.63 -3.21
N LYS A 29 -8.70 -24.38 -4.28
CA LYS A 29 -9.22 -24.45 -5.66
C LYS A 29 -9.59 -25.87 -6.07
N LEU A 30 -8.82 -26.88 -5.70
CA LEU A 30 -9.12 -28.28 -5.95
C LEU A 30 -10.35 -28.75 -5.18
N LEU A 31 -10.53 -28.28 -3.94
CA LEU A 31 -11.72 -28.54 -3.14
C LEU A 31 -12.97 -27.85 -3.76
N GLU A 32 -12.85 -26.62 -4.26
CA GLU A 32 -13.93 -25.96 -5.00
C GLU A 32 -14.30 -26.73 -6.28
N VAL A 33 -13.32 -27.26 -7.01
CA VAL A 33 -13.54 -28.07 -8.23
C VAL A 33 -14.19 -29.41 -7.89
N LYS A 34 -13.74 -30.09 -6.84
CA LYS A 34 -14.33 -31.33 -6.35
C LYS A 34 -15.77 -31.10 -5.90
N ALA A 35 -16.06 -30.02 -5.17
CA ALA A 35 -17.41 -29.65 -4.76
C ALA A 35 -18.34 -29.39 -5.97
N ARG A 36 -17.83 -28.72 -7.02
CA ARG A 36 -18.56 -28.52 -8.28
C ARG A 36 -18.84 -29.84 -9.00
N PHE A 37 -17.85 -30.73 -9.11
CA PHE A 37 -18.04 -32.05 -9.72
C PHE A 37 -19.07 -32.88 -8.97
N THR A 38 -18.99 -32.91 -7.64
CA THR A 38 -19.96 -33.63 -6.79
C THR A 38 -21.38 -33.07 -6.97
N SER A 39 -21.52 -31.75 -7.10
CA SER A 39 -22.82 -31.11 -7.38
C SER A 39 -23.38 -31.42 -8.77
N LEU A 40 -22.50 -31.58 -9.77
CA LEU A 40 -22.88 -31.95 -11.14
C LEU A 40 -23.29 -33.44 -11.22
N THR A 41 -22.58 -34.31 -10.51
CA THR A 41 -22.93 -35.73 -10.41
C THR A 41 -24.25 -35.93 -9.66
N ALA A 42 -24.50 -35.15 -8.60
CA ALA A 42 -25.79 -35.13 -7.89
C ALA A 42 -26.95 -34.60 -8.76
N LYS A 43 -26.71 -33.59 -9.60
CA LYS A 43 -27.70 -33.10 -10.57
C LYS A 43 -28.01 -34.12 -11.66
N LYS A 44 -27.00 -34.88 -12.11
CA LYS A 44 -27.16 -35.91 -13.15
C LYS A 44 -27.89 -37.15 -12.64
N ALA A 45 -27.83 -37.43 -11.34
CA ALA A 45 -28.60 -38.49 -10.68
C ALA A 45 -30.11 -38.16 -10.54
N HIS A 46 -30.49 -36.87 -10.64
CA HIS A 46 -31.89 -36.43 -10.56
C HIS A 46 -32.59 -36.28 -11.91
N THR A 47 -31.94 -36.61 -13.04
CA THR A 47 -32.56 -36.48 -14.37
C THR A 47 -32.60 -37.83 -15.10
N SER A 48 -33.65 -38.62 -14.83
CA SER A 48 -34.21 -39.66 -15.71
C SER A 48 -35.68 -39.93 -15.33
N PRO A 49 -36.56 -40.36 -16.26
CA PRO A 49 -37.85 -39.70 -16.46
C PRO A 49 -39.08 -40.52 -16.05
N ALA A 50 -40.13 -39.88 -15.51
CA ALA A 50 -41.52 -40.36 -15.58
C ALA A 50 -42.54 -39.24 -15.19
N SER A 51 -43.30 -38.81 -16.21
CA SER A 51 -44.76 -38.58 -16.26
C SER A 51 -45.54 -37.75 -15.21
N THR A 52 -46.06 -36.62 -15.71
CA THR A 52 -47.42 -36.01 -15.61
C THR A 52 -48.02 -35.39 -14.32
N GLU A 53 -48.51 -34.17 -14.57
CA GLU A 53 -49.71 -33.47 -14.06
C GLU A 53 -49.71 -32.57 -12.81
N HIS A 54 -49.94 -31.28 -13.11
CA HIS A 54 -50.81 -30.28 -12.48
C HIS A 54 -50.42 -29.47 -11.21
N THR A 55 -50.50 -28.14 -11.42
CA THR A 55 -50.93 -27.01 -10.55
C THR A 55 -50.00 -26.38 -9.50
N VAL A 56 -49.52 -25.18 -9.87
CA VAL A 56 -49.43 -23.90 -9.12
C VAL A 56 -49.53 -23.95 -7.59
N SER A 57 -48.45 -23.56 -6.90
CA SER A 57 -48.50 -22.52 -5.86
C SER A 57 -47.12 -21.87 -5.69
N ASP A 58 -47.08 -20.54 -5.79
CA ASP A 58 -45.93 -19.71 -5.49
C ASP A 58 -45.60 -19.77 -3.99
N SER A 59 -44.38 -20.16 -3.67
CA SER A 59 -43.68 -19.70 -2.47
C SER A 59 -42.17 -19.77 -2.72
N PRO A 60 -41.43 -18.65 -2.64
CA PRO A 60 -39.97 -18.72 -2.66
C PRO A 60 -39.54 -19.25 -1.30
N SER A 61 -39.29 -20.56 -1.22
CA SER A 61 -38.67 -21.19 -0.07
C SER A 61 -37.30 -20.52 0.18
N THR A 62 -37.28 -19.74 1.25
CA THR A 62 -36.11 -19.22 1.96
C THR A 62 -35.27 -20.38 2.47
N GLY A 63 -34.54 -21.02 1.56
CA GLY A 63 -33.54 -22.03 1.87
C GLY A 63 -32.36 -21.39 2.61
N SER A 64 -32.29 -21.69 3.91
CA SER A 64 -31.34 -21.27 4.93
C SER A 64 -29.89 -21.75 4.68
N PHE A 65 -29.30 -21.45 3.52
CA PHE A 65 -27.90 -21.79 3.19
C PHE A 65 -26.85 -20.82 3.79
N PHE A 66 -27.22 -20.01 4.78
CA PHE A 66 -26.44 -18.85 5.20
C PHE A 66 -26.19 -18.79 6.72
N SER A 67 -25.53 -19.81 7.28
CA SER A 67 -25.09 -19.80 8.69
C SER A 67 -23.59 -19.48 8.89
N SER A 68 -22.83 -19.16 7.84
CA SER A 68 -21.39 -18.83 7.90
C SER A 68 -21.03 -17.42 7.38
N LYS A 69 -22.02 -16.51 7.37
CA LYS A 69 -21.96 -15.17 6.75
C LYS A 69 -20.82 -14.24 7.22
N PRO A 70 -20.44 -14.14 8.51
CA PRO A 70 -19.55 -13.05 8.93
C PRO A 70 -18.10 -13.23 8.45
N ILE A 71 -17.56 -14.45 8.51
CA ILE A 71 -16.16 -14.73 8.15
C ILE A 71 -15.94 -14.59 6.64
N ARG A 72 -16.94 -14.97 5.84
CA ARG A 72 -16.87 -14.92 4.38
C ARG A 72 -16.83 -13.49 3.83
N GLY A 73 -17.59 -12.57 4.43
CA GLY A 73 -17.59 -11.16 4.00
C GLY A 73 -16.30 -10.42 4.36
N VAL A 74 -15.71 -10.70 5.52
CA VAL A 74 -14.42 -10.12 5.91
C VAL A 74 -13.29 -10.63 5.00
N SER A 75 -13.27 -11.94 4.71
CA SER A 75 -12.30 -12.53 3.79
C SER A 75 -12.45 -11.99 2.36
N TYR A 76 -13.69 -11.71 1.94
CA TYR A 76 -13.98 -11.09 0.64
C TYR A 76 -13.39 -9.69 0.52
N LEU A 77 -13.58 -8.83 1.53
CA LEU A 77 -13.00 -7.47 1.51
C LEU A 77 -11.48 -7.50 1.52
N LEU A 78 -10.87 -8.39 2.31
CA LEU A 78 -9.42 -8.54 2.30
C LEU A 78 -8.88 -8.88 0.91
N LEU A 79 -9.56 -9.75 0.16
CA LEU A 79 -9.14 -10.17 -1.17
C LEU A 79 -9.46 -9.15 -2.27
N TYR A 80 -10.65 -8.54 -2.24
CA TYR A 80 -11.19 -7.77 -3.36
C TYR A 80 -11.23 -6.26 -3.15
N GLU A 81 -11.05 -5.77 -1.92
CA GLU A 81 -10.93 -4.34 -1.60
C GLU A 81 -9.50 -4.06 -1.14
N THR A 82 -9.14 -4.54 0.05
CA THR A 82 -7.88 -4.22 0.72
C THR A 82 -6.68 -4.72 -0.07
N GLY A 83 -6.67 -6.01 -0.45
CA GLY A 83 -5.56 -6.63 -1.17
C GLY A 83 -5.33 -5.98 -2.54
N VAL A 84 -6.39 -5.60 -3.24
CA VAL A 84 -6.33 -4.91 -4.53
C VAL A 84 -5.69 -3.53 -4.37
N ILE A 85 -6.17 -2.74 -3.40
CA ILE A 85 -5.67 -1.38 -3.16
C ILE A 85 -4.21 -1.42 -2.69
N VAL A 86 -3.88 -2.31 -1.76
CA VAL A 86 -2.51 -2.50 -1.26
C VAL A 86 -1.57 -2.94 -2.38
N ALA A 87 -1.96 -3.94 -3.18
CA ALA A 87 -1.17 -4.41 -4.31
C ALA A 87 -0.93 -3.31 -5.35
N ALA A 88 -1.97 -2.55 -5.69
CA ALA A 88 -1.86 -1.41 -6.60
C ALA A 88 -0.90 -0.35 -6.06
N GLY A 89 -0.98 -0.04 -4.76
CA GLY A 89 -0.07 0.89 -4.10
C GLY A 89 1.39 0.41 -4.15
N LEU A 90 1.66 -0.85 -3.79
CA LEU A 90 3.01 -1.42 -3.84
C LEU A 90 3.60 -1.39 -5.25
N LEU A 91 2.81 -1.76 -6.27
CA LEU A 91 3.25 -1.71 -7.66
C LEU A 91 3.51 -0.28 -8.13
N LEU A 92 2.68 0.68 -7.73
CA LEU A 92 2.85 2.08 -8.10
C LEU A 92 4.12 2.67 -7.48
N ASN A 93 4.42 2.34 -6.23
CA ASN A 93 5.69 2.72 -5.58
C ASN A 93 6.89 2.09 -6.30
N TYR A 94 6.81 0.79 -6.63
CA TYR A 94 7.87 0.09 -7.36
C TYR A 94 8.15 0.72 -8.73
N ILE A 95 7.10 1.00 -9.50
CA ILE A 95 7.20 1.66 -10.81
C ILE A 95 7.76 3.07 -10.64
N GLY A 96 7.24 3.85 -9.69
CA GLY A 96 7.70 5.21 -9.42
C GLY A 96 9.19 5.27 -9.08
N LEU A 97 9.66 4.36 -8.22
CA LEU A 97 11.06 4.27 -7.85
C LEU A 97 11.95 3.81 -9.02
N THR A 98 11.48 2.82 -9.79
CA THR A 98 12.22 2.31 -10.97
C THR A 98 12.36 3.41 -12.01
N LEU A 99 11.29 4.15 -12.29
CA LEU A 99 11.27 5.25 -13.25
C LEU A 99 12.18 6.40 -12.79
N SER A 100 12.11 6.76 -11.52
CA SER A 100 12.97 7.79 -10.90
C SER A 100 14.46 7.46 -11.11
N ARG A 101 14.84 6.19 -10.90
CA ARG A 101 16.23 5.73 -11.09
C ARG A 101 16.67 5.71 -12.54
N HIS A 102 15.84 5.20 -13.45
CA HIS A 102 16.22 5.07 -14.86
C HIS A 102 16.28 6.40 -15.60
N LEU A 103 15.53 7.40 -15.13
CA LEU A 103 15.50 8.74 -15.73
C LEU A 103 16.43 9.74 -15.01
N GLU A 104 17.22 9.30 -14.02
CA GLU A 104 18.02 10.16 -13.15
C GLU A 104 17.21 11.37 -12.64
N SER A 105 15.93 11.11 -12.32
CA SER A 105 14.97 12.18 -12.08
C SER A 105 15.15 12.78 -10.69
N ILE A 106 14.93 14.09 -10.60
CA ILE A 106 14.89 14.86 -9.35
C ILE A 106 13.76 14.37 -8.41
N LEU A 107 12.76 13.67 -8.96
CA LEU A 107 11.55 13.23 -8.26
C LEU A 107 11.67 11.76 -7.85
N PHE A 108 11.53 11.48 -6.56
CA PHE A 108 11.40 10.14 -5.99
C PHE A 108 9.91 9.76 -5.90
N LEU A 109 9.35 9.26 -7.01
CA LEU A 109 7.92 8.90 -7.09
C LEU A 109 7.55 7.63 -6.28
N ASP A 110 8.38 7.24 -5.32
CA ASP A 110 8.33 6.02 -4.51
C ASP A 110 7.25 6.02 -3.43
N MET A 111 6.56 7.15 -3.24
CA MET A 111 5.46 7.31 -2.28
C MET A 111 4.09 7.48 -2.94
N THR A 112 4.00 7.43 -4.26
CA THR A 112 2.75 7.64 -5.00
C THR A 112 1.67 6.62 -4.61
N GLY A 113 2.02 5.35 -4.55
CA GLY A 113 1.14 4.28 -4.10
C GLY A 113 0.84 4.33 -2.60
N THR A 114 1.78 4.80 -1.79
CA THR A 114 1.54 5.07 -0.36
C THR A 114 0.45 6.13 -0.18
N ALA A 115 0.50 7.22 -0.95
CA ALA A 115 -0.55 8.24 -0.97
C ALA A 115 -1.90 7.66 -1.41
N LEU A 116 -1.93 6.87 -2.48
CA LEU A 116 -3.15 6.23 -2.98
C LEU A 116 -3.84 5.38 -1.91
N VAL A 117 -3.07 4.52 -1.23
CA VAL A 117 -3.57 3.64 -0.18
C VAL A 117 -4.04 4.46 1.03
N ALA A 118 -3.27 5.47 1.42
CA ALA A 118 -3.63 6.36 2.53
C ALA A 118 -4.94 7.12 2.26
N PHE A 119 -5.17 7.59 1.02
CA PHE A 119 -6.38 8.28 0.62
C PHE A 119 -7.63 7.40 0.69
N LEU A 120 -7.50 6.13 0.28
CA LEU A 120 -8.60 5.18 0.22
C LEU A 120 -8.85 4.50 1.58
N LEU A 121 -7.85 3.80 2.10
CA LEU A 121 -7.96 2.92 3.26
C LEU A 121 -7.59 3.59 4.58
N GLY A 122 -7.00 4.78 4.55
CA GLY A 122 -6.66 5.57 5.74
C GLY A 122 -5.20 5.45 6.20
N PRO A 123 -4.86 6.13 7.30
CA PRO A 123 -3.49 6.33 7.74
C PRO A 123 -2.75 5.03 8.05
N TRP A 124 -3.40 4.08 8.73
CA TRP A 124 -2.76 2.85 9.16
C TRP A 124 -2.42 1.91 8.00
N TRP A 125 -3.34 1.75 7.05
CA TRP A 125 -3.08 0.97 5.83
C TRP A 125 -2.01 1.63 4.95
N GLY A 126 -2.02 2.96 4.85
CA GLY A 126 -0.96 3.71 4.20
C GLY A 126 0.40 3.44 4.86
N ALA A 127 0.49 3.45 6.20
CA ALA A 127 1.72 3.20 6.93
C ALA A 127 2.22 1.75 6.76
N ILE A 128 1.30 0.78 6.73
CA ILE A 128 1.63 -0.62 6.39
C ILE A 128 2.24 -0.69 4.99
N VAL A 129 1.64 -0.02 4.00
CA VAL A 129 2.17 0.00 2.62
C VAL A 129 3.49 0.75 2.53
N ALA A 130 3.68 1.84 3.26
CA ALA A 130 4.94 2.54 3.36
C ALA A 130 6.06 1.62 3.87
N LEU A 131 5.81 0.88 4.95
CA LEU A 131 6.75 -0.06 5.52
C LEU A 131 7.02 -1.24 4.57
N LEU A 132 5.98 -1.83 4.00
CA LEU A 132 6.09 -2.94 3.06
C LEU A 132 6.83 -2.52 1.79
N SER A 133 6.59 -1.33 1.26
CA SER A 133 7.29 -0.83 0.08
C SER A 133 8.78 -0.71 0.39
N ASN A 134 9.15 -0.07 1.50
CA ASN A 134 10.54 0.07 1.90
C ASN A 134 11.22 -1.27 2.26
N SER A 135 10.46 -2.29 2.63
CA SER A 135 11.02 -3.62 2.94
C SER A 135 11.14 -4.50 1.70
N VAL A 136 10.06 -4.62 0.93
CA VAL A 136 9.96 -5.49 -0.27
C VAL A 136 10.71 -4.89 -1.44
N VAL A 137 10.56 -3.59 -1.71
CA VAL A 137 11.23 -2.93 -2.84
C VAL A 137 12.73 -2.82 -2.57
N ASN A 138 13.13 -2.59 -1.32
CA ASN A 138 14.54 -2.61 -0.92
C ASN A 138 15.16 -3.99 -1.15
N TRP A 139 14.50 -5.06 -0.69
CA TRP A 139 14.98 -6.42 -0.92
C TRP A 139 15.01 -6.82 -2.41
N LEU A 140 14.08 -6.32 -3.23
CA LEU A 140 14.03 -6.61 -4.67
C LEU A 140 15.12 -5.88 -5.47
N LEU A 141 15.43 -4.63 -5.10
CA LEU A 141 16.28 -3.73 -5.89
C LEU A 141 17.71 -3.60 -5.35
N TYR A 142 17.94 -3.90 -4.06
CA TYR A 142 19.26 -3.85 -3.42
C TYR A 142 19.62 -5.19 -2.76
N PRO A 143 19.89 -6.24 -3.57
CA PRO A 143 20.25 -7.55 -3.05
C PRO A 143 21.73 -7.66 -2.61
N GLU A 144 22.46 -6.53 -2.52
CA GLU A 144 23.88 -6.48 -2.14
C GLU A 144 24.03 -6.23 -0.64
N THR A 145 25.03 -6.88 -0.03
CA THR A 145 25.37 -6.76 1.40
C THR A 145 25.66 -5.31 1.77
N GLY A 146 24.72 -4.65 2.46
CA GLY A 146 24.80 -3.25 2.89
C GLY A 146 23.66 -2.35 2.42
N GLY A 147 22.84 -2.78 1.44
CA GLY A 147 21.65 -2.02 0.99
C GLY A 147 20.55 -1.92 2.04
N ASP A 148 20.45 -2.94 2.90
CA ASP A 148 19.54 -3.05 4.05
C ASP A 148 19.65 -1.84 5.00
N VAL A 149 20.85 -1.30 5.11
CA VAL A 149 21.28 -0.26 6.06
C VAL A 149 20.88 1.14 5.55
N VAL A 150 20.95 1.38 4.24
CA VAL A 150 20.76 2.74 3.67
C VAL A 150 19.29 3.14 3.52
N ILE A 151 18.39 2.20 3.17
CA ILE A 151 17.00 2.54 2.77
C ILE A 151 16.01 2.36 3.92
N PHE A 152 16.30 1.48 4.88
CA PHE A 152 15.35 1.18 5.95
C PHE A 152 15.04 2.39 6.85
N PRO A 153 15.99 3.25 7.24
CA PRO A 153 15.71 4.47 7.99
C PRO A 153 14.65 5.38 7.35
N TRP A 154 14.66 5.48 6.01
CA TRP A 154 13.71 6.28 5.23
C TRP A 154 12.27 5.78 5.32
N SER A 155 12.04 4.56 5.82
CA SER A 155 10.69 4.06 6.10
C SER A 155 9.92 4.95 7.07
N LEU A 156 10.59 5.63 8.01
CA LEU A 156 9.95 6.58 8.91
C LEU A 156 9.38 7.80 8.17
N VAL A 157 10.07 8.30 7.15
CA VAL A 157 9.58 9.38 6.28
C VAL A 157 8.31 8.91 5.57
N ASN A 158 8.31 7.69 5.05
CA ASN A 158 7.18 7.16 4.32
C ASN A 158 5.98 6.88 5.23
N ILE A 159 6.22 6.39 6.45
CA ILE A 159 5.21 6.20 7.49
C ILE A 159 4.61 7.56 7.91
N ALA A 160 5.44 8.57 8.17
CA ALA A 160 4.97 9.92 8.52
C ALA A 160 4.09 10.51 7.40
N GLY A 161 4.52 10.35 6.14
CA GLY A 161 3.74 10.77 4.99
C GLY A 161 2.41 10.05 4.86
N ALA A 162 2.39 8.73 5.10
CA ALA A 162 1.17 7.95 5.09
C ALA A 162 0.17 8.38 6.17
N PHE A 163 0.65 8.65 7.39
CA PHE A 163 -0.19 9.18 8.47
C PHE A 163 -0.77 10.54 8.11
N TYR A 164 0.05 11.46 7.62
CA TYR A 164 -0.39 12.80 7.23
C TYR A 164 -1.43 12.75 6.11
N TRP A 165 -1.11 12.08 5.00
CA TRP A 165 -2.02 11.96 3.86
C TRP A 165 -3.30 11.21 4.21
N GLY A 166 -3.20 10.14 4.99
CA GLY A 166 -4.35 9.39 5.47
C GLY A 166 -5.25 10.25 6.33
N TRP A 167 -4.69 10.96 7.32
CA TRP A 167 -5.44 11.85 8.19
C TRP A 167 -6.11 13.01 7.43
N MET A 168 -5.37 13.67 6.53
CA MET A 168 -5.92 14.75 5.71
C MET A 168 -6.99 14.24 4.75
N ALA A 169 -6.84 13.04 4.21
CA ALA A 169 -7.88 12.42 3.41
C ALA A 169 -9.13 12.12 4.22
N ARG A 170 -9.06 11.86 5.53
CA ARG A 170 -10.23 11.67 6.41
C ARG A 170 -11.02 12.96 6.67
N GLN A 171 -10.49 14.14 6.35
CA GLN A 171 -11.18 15.41 6.58
C GLN A 171 -12.34 15.65 5.60
N LEU A 172 -13.40 16.31 6.08
CA LEU A 172 -14.58 16.67 5.25
C LEU A 172 -14.22 17.51 4.02
N GLY A 173 -13.16 18.32 4.12
CA GLY A 173 -12.67 19.13 3.00
C GLY A 173 -12.22 18.28 1.80
N PHE A 174 -11.58 17.13 2.04
CA PHE A 174 -11.13 16.24 0.97
C PHE A 174 -12.31 15.51 0.29
N GLN A 175 -13.28 15.05 1.08
CA GLN A 175 -14.52 14.47 0.54
C GLN A 175 -15.29 15.49 -0.31
N THR A 176 -15.41 16.72 0.18
CA THR A 176 -16.03 17.84 -0.54
C THR A 176 -15.28 18.14 -1.83
N TYR A 177 -13.95 18.25 -1.77
CA TYR A 177 -13.09 18.45 -2.93
C TYR A 177 -13.32 17.38 -4.02
N LEU A 178 -13.45 16.11 -3.66
CA LEU A 178 -13.69 15.05 -4.65
C LEU A 178 -15.09 15.15 -5.27
N ARG A 179 -16.11 15.57 -4.52
CA ARG A 179 -17.48 15.76 -5.04
C ARG A 179 -17.60 16.97 -5.96
N THR A 180 -17.08 18.13 -5.56
CA THR A 180 -17.29 19.42 -6.25
C THR A 180 -16.10 19.91 -7.07
N GLY A 181 -14.89 19.42 -6.82
CA GLY A 181 -13.63 19.92 -7.37
C GLY A 181 -13.34 19.54 -8.82
N ARG A 182 -14.38 19.31 -9.65
CA ARG A 182 -14.19 19.12 -11.10
C ARG A 182 -13.94 20.41 -11.88
N ASN A 183 -14.26 21.59 -11.31
CA ASN A 183 -14.40 22.82 -12.11
C ASN A 183 -13.58 24.05 -11.63
N SER A 184 -12.71 23.94 -10.61
CA SER A 184 -11.98 25.12 -10.09
C SER A 184 -10.48 24.88 -9.92
N ALA A 185 -9.66 25.64 -10.64
CA ALA A 185 -8.20 25.62 -10.54
C ALA A 185 -7.70 25.94 -9.12
N LEU A 186 -8.40 26.84 -8.40
CA LEU A 186 -8.06 27.20 -7.03
C LEU A 186 -8.19 26.00 -6.08
N SER A 187 -9.18 25.14 -6.33
CA SER A 187 -9.40 23.91 -5.56
C SER A 187 -8.25 22.91 -5.75
N HIS A 188 -7.76 22.76 -6.98
CA HIS A 188 -6.58 21.96 -7.28
C HIS A 188 -5.30 22.56 -6.65
N CYS A 189 -5.12 23.88 -6.72
CA CYS A 189 -4.01 24.55 -6.04
C CYS A 189 -4.04 24.32 -4.52
N CYS A 190 -5.22 24.43 -3.90
CA CYS A 190 -5.38 24.16 -2.48
C CYS A 190 -5.06 22.70 -2.13
N PHE A 191 -5.50 21.75 -2.96
CA PHE A 191 -5.13 20.34 -2.82
C PHE A 191 -3.62 20.14 -2.89
N LEU A 192 -2.94 20.68 -3.90
CA LEU A 192 -1.48 20.55 -4.05
C LEU A 192 -0.73 21.23 -2.90
N TYR A 193 -1.21 22.36 -2.41
CA TYR A 193 -0.63 23.04 -1.25
C TYR A 193 -0.74 22.20 0.03
N ILE A 194 -1.92 21.65 0.32
CA ILE A 194 -2.17 20.86 1.52
C ILE A 194 -1.47 19.50 1.44
N PHE A 195 -1.70 18.74 0.38
CA PHE A 195 -1.21 17.36 0.28
C PHE A 195 0.24 17.29 -0.20
N GLY A 196 0.66 18.19 -1.09
CA GLY A 196 2.05 18.30 -1.55
C GLY A 196 2.91 19.09 -0.58
N GLY A 197 2.63 20.40 -0.46
CA GLY A 197 3.39 21.33 0.38
C GLY A 197 3.38 20.94 1.87
N GLY A 198 2.20 20.74 2.46
CA GLY A 198 2.08 20.29 3.85
C GLY A 198 2.64 18.89 4.07
N GLY A 199 2.50 17.98 3.09
CA GLY A 199 3.12 16.66 3.14
C GLY A 199 4.65 16.74 3.18
N ALA A 200 5.24 17.62 2.37
CA ALA A 200 6.67 17.88 2.36
C ALA A 200 7.20 18.43 3.70
N VAL A 201 6.45 19.34 4.36
CA VAL A 201 6.80 19.85 5.70
C VAL A 201 6.84 18.73 6.74
N VAL A 202 5.81 17.87 6.76
CA VAL A 202 5.73 16.79 7.75
C VAL A 202 6.80 15.73 7.51
N MET A 203 7.06 15.39 6.25
CA MET A 203 8.04 14.36 5.88
C MET A 203 9.49 14.86 6.01
N SER A 204 9.76 16.15 5.84
CA SER A 204 11.12 16.69 5.98
C SER A 204 11.64 16.66 7.42
N LEU A 205 10.75 16.65 8.42
CA LEU A 205 11.14 16.51 9.83
C LEU A 205 11.87 15.18 10.09
N PRO A 206 11.25 13.99 9.97
CA PRO A 206 11.95 12.72 10.15
C PRO A 206 13.09 12.57 9.13
N GLY A 207 12.95 13.09 7.91
CA GLY A 207 14.01 13.08 6.90
C GLY A 207 15.29 13.77 7.38
N THR A 208 15.18 14.92 8.04
CA THR A 208 16.34 15.66 8.56
C THR A 208 17.03 14.88 9.70
N PHE A 209 16.26 14.24 10.59
CA PHE A 209 16.83 13.39 11.64
C PHE A 209 17.54 12.15 11.08
N ILE A 210 16.99 11.54 10.03
CA ILE A 210 17.59 10.38 9.37
C ILE A 210 18.89 10.77 8.67
N GLN A 211 18.92 11.89 7.95
CA GLN A 211 20.14 12.39 7.31
C GLN A 211 21.24 12.67 8.32
N ALA A 212 20.89 13.30 9.43
CA ALA A 212 21.83 13.54 10.52
C ALA A 212 22.36 12.22 11.10
N ALA A 213 21.51 11.20 11.25
CA ALA A 213 21.93 9.87 11.72
C ALA A 213 22.83 9.14 10.71
N LEU A 214 22.56 9.30 9.41
CA LEU A 214 23.30 8.66 8.32
C LEU A 214 24.61 9.36 7.98
N HIS A 215 24.88 10.56 8.52
CA HIS A 215 25.98 11.43 8.09
C HIS A 215 26.01 11.67 6.57
N GLU A 216 24.86 11.53 5.90
CA GLU A 216 24.73 11.76 4.46
C GLU A 216 24.50 13.25 4.22
N GLN A 217 25.46 13.91 3.56
CA GLN A 217 25.20 15.21 2.95
C GLN A 217 24.32 14.99 1.73
N THR A 218 23.09 15.49 1.78
CA THR A 218 22.16 15.22 0.69
C THR A 218 22.47 16.07 -0.52
N ILE A 219 23.23 15.50 -1.46
CA ILE A 219 23.41 16.04 -2.80
C ILE A 219 22.02 16.05 -3.46
N PHE A 220 21.63 17.17 -4.07
CA PHE A 220 20.46 17.16 -4.95
C PHE A 220 20.68 16.08 -6.01
N ALA A 221 19.71 15.18 -6.20
CA ALA A 221 19.70 14.26 -7.34
C ALA A 221 19.33 15.07 -8.59
N LEU A 222 20.24 15.94 -8.98
CA LEU A 222 20.22 16.78 -10.16
C LEU A 222 21.40 16.32 -11.02
N ASN A 223 21.35 16.62 -12.32
CA ASN A 223 22.57 16.64 -13.15
C ASN A 223 23.69 17.32 -12.33
N PRO A 224 24.90 16.75 -12.23
CA PRO A 224 25.98 17.23 -11.36
C PRO A 224 26.16 18.75 -11.40
N ASP A 225 26.02 19.38 -12.57
CA ASP A 225 26.13 20.82 -12.75
C ASP A 225 25.03 21.62 -12.03
N VAL A 226 23.79 21.11 -12.05
CA VAL A 226 22.66 21.76 -11.39
C VAL A 226 22.68 21.45 -9.88
N ALA A 227 23.11 20.24 -9.48
CA ALA A 227 23.32 19.89 -8.08
C ALA A 227 24.36 20.82 -7.43
N GLU A 228 25.46 21.09 -8.12
CA GLU A 228 26.51 21.99 -7.66
C GLU A 228 25.99 23.44 -7.55
N SER A 229 25.32 23.96 -8.59
CA SER A 229 24.78 25.33 -8.56
C SER A 229 23.72 25.55 -7.46
N VAL A 230 22.89 24.53 -7.19
CA VAL A 230 21.89 24.57 -6.12
C VAL A 230 22.57 24.46 -4.76
N SER A 231 23.55 23.57 -4.59
CA SER A 231 24.33 23.46 -3.34
C SER A 231 25.04 24.76 -2.97
N GLN A 232 25.64 25.45 -3.94
CA GLN A 232 26.30 26.74 -3.72
C GLN A 232 25.30 27.84 -3.33
N ARG A 233 24.11 27.86 -3.94
CA ARG A 233 23.03 28.80 -3.55
C ARG A 233 22.48 28.51 -2.17
N VAL A 234 22.35 27.23 -1.84
CA VAL A 234 21.89 26.74 -0.55
C VAL A 234 22.88 27.12 0.55
N LEU A 235 24.18 26.91 0.36
CA LEU A 235 25.24 27.34 1.28
C LEU A 235 25.27 28.86 1.47
N LYS A 236 25.12 29.62 0.38
CA LYS A 236 25.04 31.08 0.45
C LYS A 236 23.81 31.54 1.22
N TRP A 237 22.69 30.85 1.07
CA TRP A 237 21.46 31.11 1.82
C TRP A 237 21.60 30.72 3.29
N GLU A 238 22.23 29.60 3.61
CA GLU A 238 22.54 29.16 4.98
C GLU A 238 23.35 30.20 5.76
N GLN A 239 24.42 30.71 5.14
CA GLN A 239 25.25 31.77 5.69
C GLN A 239 24.44 33.07 5.89
N THR A 240 23.58 33.39 4.93
CA THR A 240 22.72 34.58 5.01
C THR A 240 21.66 34.45 6.10
N ALA A 241 21.04 33.28 6.22
CA ALA A 241 20.03 32.97 7.23
C ALA A 241 20.61 32.99 8.64
N HIS A 242 21.83 32.45 8.85
CA HIS A 242 22.55 32.59 10.11
C HIS A 242 22.73 34.06 10.50
N LEU A 243 23.23 34.89 9.59
CA LEU A 243 23.44 36.32 9.85
C LEU A 243 22.14 37.07 10.16
N TYR A 244 21.03 36.73 9.49
CA TYR A 244 19.72 37.33 9.78
C TYR A 244 19.11 36.85 11.10
N LEU A 245 19.26 35.56 11.44
CA LEU A 245 18.76 35.03 12.70
C LEU A 245 19.55 35.56 13.90
N ASP A 246 20.88 35.66 13.79
CA ASP A 246 21.75 36.25 14.81
C ASP A 246 21.40 37.72 15.05
N SER A 247 21.13 38.49 13.99
CA SER A 247 20.78 39.91 14.09
C SER A 247 19.35 40.18 14.59
N LEU A 248 18.38 39.31 14.30
CA LEU A 248 16.99 39.49 14.72
C LEU A 248 16.73 39.05 16.16
N PHE A 249 17.39 37.99 16.64
CA PHE A 249 17.08 37.40 17.94
C PHE A 249 18.15 37.64 19.01
N GLY A 250 19.36 38.11 18.67
CA GLY A 250 20.40 38.47 19.64
C GLY A 250 20.86 37.33 20.56
N PHE A 251 20.36 36.13 20.32
CA PHE A 251 20.74 34.90 21.01
C PHE A 251 21.80 34.23 20.16
N THR A 252 22.96 33.93 20.74
CA THR A 252 23.91 32.97 20.17
C THR A 252 23.26 31.59 20.26
N TRP A 253 22.37 31.26 19.33
CA TRP A 253 21.85 29.91 19.19
C TRP A 253 23.07 29.03 18.92
N GLY A 254 23.31 28.03 19.78
CA GLY A 254 24.47 27.16 19.62
C GLY A 254 24.53 26.58 18.21
N ASP A 255 25.73 26.47 17.64
CA ASP A 255 26.01 26.07 16.25
C ASP A 255 25.16 24.88 15.76
N SER A 256 24.80 23.97 16.68
CA SER A 256 23.95 22.83 16.41
C SER A 256 22.52 23.19 15.94
N LEU A 257 21.86 24.18 16.54
CA LEU A 257 20.43 24.39 16.31
C LEU A 257 20.17 25.16 15.00
N SER A 258 21.05 26.12 14.69
CA SER A 258 21.00 26.82 13.41
C SER A 258 21.20 25.86 12.23
N TRP A 259 22.12 24.90 12.36
CA TRP A 259 22.29 23.80 11.40
C TRP A 259 21.00 22.97 11.22
N TRP A 260 20.32 22.60 12.31
CA TRP A 260 19.06 21.84 12.23
C TRP A 260 17.95 22.58 11.49
N ILE A 261 17.75 23.87 11.77
CA ILE A 261 16.71 24.68 11.13
C ILE A 261 16.99 24.83 9.64
N VAL A 262 18.24 25.14 9.29
CA VAL A 262 18.64 25.33 7.90
C VAL A 262 18.48 24.02 7.11
N ASN A 263 18.97 22.90 7.62
CA ASN A 263 18.83 21.61 6.94
C ASN A 263 17.38 21.17 6.81
N TRP A 264 16.56 21.39 7.83
CA TRP A 264 15.13 21.10 7.75
C TRP A 264 14.44 21.93 6.65
N PHE A 265 14.76 23.22 6.55
CA PHE A 265 14.20 24.09 5.52
C PHE A 265 14.63 23.67 4.11
N GLN A 266 15.91 23.30 3.94
CA GLN A 266 16.42 22.76 2.67
C GLN A 266 15.70 21.46 2.28
N ASN A 267 15.52 20.54 3.23
CA ASN A 267 14.78 19.30 3.02
C ASN A 267 13.32 19.54 2.67
N TRP A 268 12.67 20.49 3.33
CA TRP A 268 11.32 20.87 3.01
C TRP A 268 11.20 21.32 1.55
N ILE A 269 12.04 22.26 1.11
CA ILE A 269 12.04 22.74 -0.29
C ILE A 269 12.28 21.58 -1.26
N ARG A 270 13.24 20.70 -0.94
CA ARG A 270 13.56 19.52 -1.77
C ARG A 270 12.37 18.57 -1.90
N TYR A 271 11.59 18.40 -0.83
CA TYR A 271 10.49 17.45 -0.80
C TYR A 271 9.24 17.99 -1.50
N VAL A 272 9.07 19.31 -1.64
CA VAL A 272 7.87 19.91 -2.22
C VAL A 272 7.57 19.37 -3.63
N PRO A 273 8.47 19.42 -4.62
CA PRO A 273 8.16 18.91 -5.97
C PRO A 273 7.76 17.43 -5.95
N ASP A 274 8.51 16.64 -5.19
CA ASP A 274 8.36 15.19 -5.09
C ASP A 274 7.02 14.76 -4.47
N LYS A 275 6.71 15.29 -3.28
CA LYS A 275 5.49 14.95 -2.56
C LYS A 275 4.25 15.51 -3.24
N THR A 276 4.38 16.65 -3.92
CA THR A 276 3.30 17.23 -4.74
C THR A 276 2.98 16.33 -5.93
N MET A 277 3.97 15.88 -6.68
CA MET A 277 3.76 14.99 -7.83
C MET A 277 3.22 13.62 -7.39
N SER A 278 3.76 13.04 -6.31
CA SER A 278 3.26 11.78 -5.74
C SER A 278 1.79 11.87 -5.33
N ALA A 279 1.38 12.94 -4.63
CA ALA A 279 -0.01 13.14 -4.25
C ALA A 279 -0.94 13.39 -5.45
N ALA A 280 -0.47 14.14 -6.45
CA ALA A 280 -1.23 14.43 -7.67
C ALA A 280 -1.48 13.16 -8.51
N ILE A 281 -0.44 12.36 -8.75
CA ILE A 281 -0.57 11.10 -9.49
C ILE A 281 -1.49 10.13 -8.72
N ALA A 282 -1.33 10.03 -7.40
CA ALA A 282 -2.21 9.22 -6.57
C ALA A 282 -3.69 9.62 -6.68
N LEU A 283 -3.98 10.93 -6.70
CA LEU A 283 -5.34 11.45 -6.90
C LEU A 283 -5.90 11.08 -8.26
N VAL A 284 -5.09 11.17 -9.33
CA VAL A 284 -5.49 10.80 -10.69
C VAL A 284 -5.79 9.30 -10.76
N VAL A 285 -4.91 8.45 -10.21
CA VAL A 285 -5.10 6.99 -10.17
C VAL A 285 -6.34 6.63 -9.36
N LEU A 286 -6.59 7.31 -8.24
CA LEU A 286 -7.78 7.12 -7.43
C LEU A 286 -9.06 7.41 -8.24
N LYS A 287 -9.11 8.58 -8.88
CA LYS A 287 -10.31 9.09 -9.55
C LYS A 287 -10.68 8.32 -10.82
N TYR A 288 -9.69 7.92 -11.61
CA TYR A 288 -9.92 7.24 -12.90
C TYR A 288 -9.70 5.73 -12.82
N GLY A 289 -8.85 5.27 -11.92
CA GLY A 289 -8.54 3.85 -11.74
C GLY A 289 -9.55 3.12 -10.87
N TYR A 290 -10.05 3.76 -9.80
CA TYR A 290 -10.83 3.07 -8.76
C TYR A 290 -12.10 3.83 -8.32
N PRO A 291 -13.02 4.19 -9.22
CA PRO A 291 -14.18 5.03 -8.89
C PRO A 291 -15.15 4.36 -7.90
N LEU A 292 -15.25 3.02 -7.92
CA LEU A 292 -16.11 2.30 -6.98
C LEU A 292 -15.54 2.35 -5.55
N PHE A 293 -14.21 2.30 -5.43
CA PHE A 293 -13.55 2.48 -4.15
C PHE A 293 -13.66 3.92 -3.65
N GLU A 294 -13.55 4.93 -4.53
CA GLU A 294 -13.84 6.32 -4.16
C GLU A 294 -15.26 6.46 -3.57
N ARG A 295 -16.27 5.93 -4.27
CA ARG A 295 -17.68 5.99 -3.83
C ARG A 295 -17.91 5.34 -2.45
N GLU A 296 -17.33 4.17 -2.21
CA GLU A 296 -17.59 3.41 -0.99
C GLU A 296 -16.68 3.82 0.18
N LEU A 297 -15.40 4.10 -0.09
CA LEU A 297 -14.39 4.36 0.95
C LEU A 297 -14.21 5.83 1.30
N ILE A 298 -14.55 6.75 0.39
CA ILE A 298 -14.43 8.19 0.63
C ILE A 298 -15.81 8.81 0.81
N HIS A 299 -16.76 8.50 -0.08
CA HIS A 299 -18.10 9.08 0.00
C HIS A 299 -19.05 8.36 0.98
N GLY A 300 -18.62 7.22 1.54
CA GLY A 300 -19.39 6.46 2.54
C GLY A 300 -20.53 5.62 1.97
N GLY A 301 -20.55 5.39 0.65
CA GLY A 301 -21.63 4.66 0.00
C GLY A 301 -22.98 5.38 0.13
N PRO A 302 -24.11 4.64 0.20
CA PRO A 302 -25.45 5.23 0.26
C PRO A 302 -25.80 5.89 1.60
N GLU A 303 -25.15 5.48 2.69
CA GLU A 303 -25.41 6.06 4.03
C GLU A 303 -24.57 7.32 4.30
N GLY A 304 -23.60 7.63 3.44
CA GLY A 304 -22.77 8.83 3.55
C GLY A 304 -21.72 8.78 4.66
N GLU A 305 -21.72 7.72 5.48
CA GLU A 305 -20.76 7.52 6.56
C GLU A 305 -19.51 6.79 6.07
N ARG A 306 -18.36 7.42 6.33
CA ARG A 306 -17.07 6.89 5.90
C ARG A 306 -16.64 5.71 6.78
N PRO A 307 -15.97 4.68 6.21
CA PRO A 307 -15.38 3.60 6.99
C PRO A 307 -14.36 4.09 8.03
N SER A 308 -14.54 3.66 9.27
CA SER A 308 -13.61 3.88 10.38
C SER A 308 -12.42 2.91 10.34
N ASP A 309 -11.31 3.34 10.96
CA ASP A 309 -10.11 2.50 11.09
C ASP A 309 -10.30 1.43 12.18
N GLU A 310 -9.66 0.28 11.99
CA GLU A 310 -9.76 -0.85 12.92
C GLU A 310 -8.69 -0.79 14.00
N ARG A 311 -9.09 -1.12 15.23
CA ARG A 311 -8.17 -1.23 16.39
C ARG A 311 -6.99 -2.18 16.17
N ILE A 312 -7.11 -3.15 15.26
CA ILE A 312 -6.08 -4.15 14.99
C ILE A 312 -4.98 -3.59 14.08
N LEU A 313 -5.25 -2.56 13.29
CA LEU A 313 -4.29 -2.03 12.30
C LEU A 313 -3.00 -1.47 12.92
N PRO A 314 -3.04 -0.69 14.02
CA PRO A 314 -1.81 -0.30 14.72
C PRO A 314 -0.98 -1.51 15.16
N LEU A 315 -1.62 -2.58 15.63
CA LEU A 315 -0.92 -3.80 16.06
C LEU A 315 -0.30 -4.56 14.88
N VAL A 316 -0.98 -4.61 13.74
CA VAL A 316 -0.43 -5.19 12.50
C VAL A 316 0.78 -4.41 12.03
N LEU A 317 0.70 -3.07 12.06
CA LEU A 317 1.86 -2.22 11.75
C LEU A 317 3.02 -2.49 12.71
N GLY A 318 2.75 -2.62 14.01
CA GLY A 318 3.77 -2.96 15.01
C GLY A 318 4.40 -4.33 14.79
N LEU A 319 3.60 -5.34 14.47
CA LEU A 319 4.10 -6.68 14.13
C LEU A 319 5.02 -6.66 12.92
N LEU A 320 4.65 -5.91 11.87
CA LEU A 320 5.47 -5.75 10.67
C LEU A 320 6.72 -4.90 10.93
N TYR A 321 6.65 -3.94 11.85
CA TYR A 321 7.77 -3.06 12.19
C TYR A 321 8.76 -3.69 13.18
N ALA A 322 8.36 -4.73 13.92
CA ALA A 322 9.22 -5.34 14.94
C ALA A 322 10.56 -5.90 14.41
N PRO A 323 10.62 -6.66 13.29
CA PRO A 323 11.90 -7.15 12.75
C PRO A 323 12.83 -6.02 12.34
N SER A 324 12.24 -5.02 11.71
CA SER A 324 12.85 -3.78 11.28
C SER A 324 13.44 -2.96 12.43
N PHE A 325 12.69 -2.81 13.51
CA PHE A 325 13.14 -2.13 14.73
C PHE A 325 14.29 -2.90 15.40
N ALA A 326 14.20 -4.22 15.47
CA ALA A 326 15.27 -5.06 16.00
C ALA A 326 16.57 -4.89 15.20
N ALA A 327 16.48 -4.87 13.86
CA ALA A 327 17.63 -4.66 12.98
C ALA A 327 18.29 -3.29 13.16
N LEU A 328 17.50 -2.23 13.35
CA LEU A 328 18.02 -0.87 13.63
C LEU A 328 18.74 -0.81 14.98
N LEU A 329 18.22 -1.48 16.01
CA LEU A 329 18.86 -1.50 17.32
C LEU A 329 20.12 -2.36 17.35
N SER A 330 20.20 -3.43 16.56
CA SER A 330 21.37 -4.31 16.51
C SER A 330 22.50 -3.78 15.63
N SER A 331 22.27 -2.76 14.82
CA SER A 331 23.28 -2.18 13.94
C SER A 331 24.20 -1.24 14.71
N ASP A 332 25.52 -1.43 14.59
CA ASP A 332 26.53 -0.56 15.21
C ASP A 332 26.40 0.91 14.76
N THR A 333 25.89 1.15 13.55
CA THR A 333 25.66 2.49 12.99
C THR A 333 24.45 3.19 13.62
N TYR A 334 23.41 2.43 13.98
CA TYR A 334 22.09 2.99 14.35
C TYR A 334 21.71 2.80 15.81
N GLY A 335 22.37 1.88 16.52
CA GLY A 335 22.15 1.56 17.92
C GLY A 335 22.75 2.56 18.91
N SER A 336 23.31 3.68 18.42
CA SER A 336 23.83 4.75 19.29
C SER A 336 22.72 5.32 20.20
N PRO A 337 23.02 5.62 21.48
CA PRO A 337 22.06 6.16 22.44
C PRO A 337 21.43 7.51 22.01
N THR A 338 21.98 8.17 20.98
CA THR A 338 21.45 9.42 20.44
C THR A 338 20.24 9.23 19.54
N TYR A 339 20.16 8.14 18.77
CA TYR A 339 19.16 7.97 17.69
C TYR A 339 18.10 6.90 17.98
N TRP A 340 18.24 6.10 19.04
CA TRP A 340 17.21 5.12 19.42
C TRP A 340 15.79 5.71 19.62
N PRO A 341 15.59 6.96 20.11
CA PRO A 341 14.24 7.51 20.26
C PRO A 341 13.55 7.71 18.91
N LEU A 342 14.32 7.99 17.84
CA LEU A 342 13.81 8.14 16.48
C LEU A 342 13.22 6.82 15.97
N TRP A 343 13.94 5.71 16.20
CA TRP A 343 13.49 4.36 15.83
C TRP A 343 12.35 3.87 16.72
N ALA A 344 12.25 4.36 17.97
CA ALA A 344 11.17 4.04 18.87
C ALA A 344 9.88 4.84 18.59
N ALA A 345 9.95 5.95 17.85
CA ALA A 345 8.81 6.83 17.61
C ALA A 345 7.58 6.13 16.99
N PRO A 346 7.70 5.18 16.03
CA PRO A 346 6.56 4.42 15.53
C PRO A 346 5.83 3.63 16.62
N TRP A 347 6.53 3.10 17.62
CA TRP A 347 5.90 2.38 18.73
C TRP A 347 5.00 3.28 19.57
N LEU A 348 5.42 4.54 19.80
CA LEU A 348 4.57 5.53 20.48
C LEU A 348 3.30 5.82 19.66
N LEU A 349 3.44 5.96 18.34
CA LEU A 349 2.28 6.14 17.45
C LEU A 349 1.36 4.93 17.46
N ILE A 350 1.91 3.71 17.43
CA ILE A 350 1.16 2.45 17.46
C ILE A 350 0.37 2.32 18.77
N LEU A 351 1.02 2.54 19.91
CA LEU A 351 0.38 2.46 21.22
C LEU A 351 -0.67 3.56 21.40
N GLY A 352 -0.34 4.79 21.04
CA GLY A 352 -1.27 5.92 21.08
C GLY A 352 -2.48 5.71 20.15
N GLY A 353 -2.24 5.20 18.95
CA GLY A 353 -3.27 4.88 17.97
C GLY A 353 -4.18 3.74 18.41
N TYR A 354 -3.62 2.68 19.00
CA TYR A 354 -4.39 1.61 19.60
C TYR A 354 -5.27 2.13 20.73
N GLY A 355 -4.71 2.93 21.64
CA GLY A 355 -5.47 3.59 22.71
C GLY A 355 -6.59 4.47 22.17
N TYR A 356 -6.28 5.33 21.21
CA TYR A 356 -7.25 6.23 20.56
C TYR A 356 -8.42 5.45 19.95
N LEU A 357 -8.14 4.41 19.15
CA LEU A 357 -9.17 3.57 18.53
C LEU A 357 -9.93 2.72 19.56
N ARG A 358 -9.33 2.41 20.70
CA ARG A 358 -9.98 1.64 21.77
C ARG A 358 -11.00 2.47 22.55
N TYR A 359 -10.73 3.76 22.76
CA TYR A 359 -11.56 4.66 23.58
C TYR A 359 -12.51 5.53 22.74
N TRP A 360 -12.07 6.01 21.58
CA TRP A 360 -12.85 6.89 20.69
C TRP A 360 -13.25 6.23 19.37
N GLY A 361 -12.80 5.01 19.09
CA GLY A 361 -13.16 4.28 17.88
C GLY A 361 -14.57 3.73 17.89
N THR A 362 -15.10 3.42 16.70
CA THR A 362 -16.41 2.79 16.52
C THR A 362 -16.41 1.38 17.11
N GLY A 363 -17.52 0.97 17.73
CA GLY A 363 -17.68 -0.37 18.29
C GLY A 363 -17.48 -1.48 17.25
N GLU A 364 -16.86 -2.59 17.66
CA GLU A 364 -16.48 -3.71 16.79
C GLU A 364 -17.68 -4.32 16.04
N ALA A 365 -18.83 -4.43 16.70
CA ALA A 365 -20.06 -4.94 16.09
C ALA A 365 -20.60 -4.03 14.97
N ALA A 366 -20.52 -2.71 15.15
CA ALA A 366 -20.93 -1.74 14.14
C ALA A 366 -19.98 -1.81 12.93
N LEU A 367 -18.67 -1.86 13.19
CA LEU A 367 -17.64 -1.97 12.16
C LEU A 367 -17.80 -3.25 11.33
N GLN A 368 -18.09 -4.38 11.99
CA GLN A 368 -18.32 -5.65 11.31
C GLN A 368 -19.59 -5.64 10.45
N THR A 369 -20.65 -5.00 10.92
CA THR A 369 -21.89 -4.85 10.14
C THR A 369 -21.66 -4.01 8.89
N ALA A 370 -20.98 -2.86 9.04
CA ALA A 370 -20.63 -1.98 7.92
C ALA A 370 -19.74 -2.70 6.88
N LYS A 371 -18.80 -3.53 7.31
CA LYS A 371 -17.99 -4.39 6.42
C LYS A 371 -18.84 -5.36 5.63
N LEU A 372 -19.75 -6.09 6.28
CA LEU A 372 -20.59 -7.07 5.60
C LEU A 372 -21.49 -6.42 4.55
N GLN A 373 -22.10 -5.29 4.88
CA GLN A 373 -22.92 -4.53 3.93
C GLN A 373 -22.10 -4.06 2.72
N ARG A 374 -20.86 -3.60 2.94
CA ARG A 374 -19.96 -3.17 1.85
C ARG A 374 -19.51 -4.36 1.00
N ALA A 375 -19.17 -5.48 1.61
CA ALA A 375 -18.82 -6.71 0.91
C ALA A 375 -19.97 -7.15 -0.02
N ASP A 376 -21.21 -7.08 0.46
CA ASP A 376 -22.40 -7.41 -0.32
C ASP A 376 -22.63 -6.41 -1.49
N ARG A 377 -22.30 -5.13 -1.31
CA ARG A 377 -22.36 -4.13 -2.39
C ARG A 377 -21.32 -4.42 -3.47
N TYR A 378 -20.07 -4.67 -3.09
CA TYR A 378 -19.04 -5.06 -4.05
C TYR A 378 -19.38 -6.37 -4.74
N ALA A 379 -19.86 -7.36 -4.01
CA ALA A 379 -20.28 -8.63 -4.59
C ALA A 379 -21.39 -8.42 -5.62
N ARG A 380 -22.38 -7.55 -5.35
CA ARG A 380 -23.43 -7.22 -6.33
C ARG A 380 -22.87 -6.52 -7.57
N ALA A 381 -22.05 -5.48 -7.39
CA ALA A 381 -21.44 -4.73 -8.48
C ALA A 381 -20.54 -5.61 -9.37
N LEU A 382 -19.72 -6.47 -8.76
CA LEU A 382 -18.78 -7.35 -9.47
C LEU A 382 -19.45 -8.60 -10.04
N LYS A 383 -20.55 -9.10 -9.45
CA LYS A 383 -21.27 -10.31 -9.93
C LYS A 383 -21.92 -10.12 -11.28
N GLN A 384 -22.38 -8.92 -11.61
CA GLN A 384 -22.93 -8.61 -12.94
C GLN A 384 -21.88 -8.78 -14.05
N ILE A 385 -20.60 -8.62 -13.71
CA ILE A 385 -19.47 -8.65 -14.65
C ILE A 385 -18.88 -10.07 -14.76
N GLY A 386 -19.02 -10.88 -13.72
CA GLY A 386 -18.59 -12.29 -13.72
C GLY A 386 -19.34 -13.22 -14.68
N ARG A 387 -20.39 -12.73 -15.36
CA ARG A 387 -21.16 -13.47 -16.38
C ARG A 387 -20.68 -13.23 -17.82
N GLU A 388 -19.76 -12.30 -18.05
CA GLU A 388 -19.27 -12.00 -19.40
C GLU A 388 -18.24 -13.06 -19.86
N ALA A 389 -18.32 -13.52 -21.11
CA ALA A 389 -17.47 -14.59 -21.65
C ALA A 389 -15.96 -14.27 -21.60
N SER A 390 -15.61 -12.99 -21.71
CA SER A 390 -14.24 -12.46 -21.55
C SER A 390 -13.65 -12.75 -20.16
N HIS A 391 -14.50 -12.76 -19.13
CA HIS A 391 -14.10 -13.03 -17.75
C HIS A 391 -13.68 -14.49 -17.56
N GLU A 392 -14.43 -15.41 -18.16
CA GLU A 392 -14.16 -16.84 -18.05
C GLU A 392 -12.90 -17.24 -18.83
N PHE A 393 -12.70 -16.64 -20.00
CA PHE A 393 -11.47 -16.78 -20.79
C PHE A 393 -10.23 -16.36 -19.98
N CYS A 394 -10.24 -15.14 -19.43
CA CYS A 394 -9.11 -14.61 -18.67
C CYS A 394 -8.82 -15.47 -17.42
N LYS A 395 -9.87 -15.92 -16.71
CA LYS A 395 -9.72 -16.80 -15.55
C LYS A 395 -9.04 -18.13 -15.90
N ARG A 396 -9.42 -18.76 -17.01
CA ARG A 396 -8.83 -20.02 -17.48
C ARG A 396 -7.36 -19.79 -17.87
N LEU A 397 -7.05 -18.69 -18.54
CA LEU A 397 -5.69 -18.33 -18.93
C LEU A 397 -4.79 -18.13 -17.70
N THR A 398 -5.21 -17.31 -16.73
CA THR A 398 -4.46 -17.10 -15.46
C THR A 398 -4.20 -18.42 -14.74
N PHE A 399 -5.20 -19.31 -14.68
CA PHE A 399 -5.06 -20.61 -14.03
C PHE A 399 -4.03 -21.50 -14.74
N MET A 400 -4.04 -21.53 -16.08
CA MET A 400 -3.04 -22.28 -16.84
C MET A 400 -1.64 -21.67 -16.71
N THR A 401 -1.52 -20.34 -16.68
CA THR A 401 -0.23 -19.67 -16.42
C THR A 401 0.33 -19.99 -15.03
N LEU A 402 -0.53 -20.10 -14.01
CA LEU A 402 -0.11 -20.51 -12.66
C LEU A 402 0.38 -21.96 -12.61
N ILE A 403 -0.28 -22.87 -13.31
CA ILE A 403 0.17 -24.27 -13.41
C ILE A 403 1.52 -24.33 -14.14
N ALA A 404 1.65 -23.64 -15.27
CA ALA A 404 2.87 -23.61 -16.05
C ALA A 404 4.04 -23.00 -15.25
N SER A 405 3.79 -21.94 -14.49
CA SER A 405 4.82 -21.29 -13.67
C SER A 405 5.24 -22.13 -12.47
N LEU A 406 4.31 -22.86 -11.84
CA LEU A 406 4.62 -23.82 -10.79
C LEU A 406 5.47 -24.98 -11.32
N LEU A 407 5.12 -25.55 -12.48
CA LEU A 407 5.89 -26.61 -13.11
C LEU A 407 7.32 -26.14 -13.45
N PHE A 408 7.47 -24.93 -13.99
CA PHE A 408 8.78 -24.35 -14.26
C PHE A 408 9.60 -24.13 -12.98
N ALA A 409 8.98 -23.61 -11.92
CA ALA A 409 9.63 -23.41 -10.63
C ALA A 409 10.06 -24.72 -9.96
N LEU A 410 9.33 -25.82 -10.16
CA LEU A 410 9.71 -27.15 -9.68
C LEU A 410 10.87 -27.76 -10.47
N CYS A 411 11.07 -27.37 -11.73
CA CYS A 411 12.19 -27.81 -12.57
C CYS A 411 13.47 -26.99 -12.35
N LEU A 412 13.36 -25.76 -11.83
CA LEU A 412 14.47 -24.83 -11.59
C LEU A 412 15.59 -25.38 -10.67
N PRO A 413 15.29 -26.07 -9.56
CA PRO A 413 16.31 -26.70 -8.70
C PRO A 413 17.12 -27.79 -9.39
N ILE A 414 16.57 -28.39 -10.46
CA ILE A 414 17.25 -29.44 -11.24
C ILE A 414 18.21 -28.82 -12.27
N LEU A 415 17.96 -27.57 -12.69
CA LEU A 415 18.63 -26.93 -13.81
C LEU A 415 19.71 -25.92 -13.42
N LEU A 416 19.66 -25.34 -12.20
CA LEU A 416 20.52 -24.21 -11.81
C LEU A 416 21.08 -24.37 -10.39
N SER A 417 22.36 -24.03 -10.20
CA SER A 417 23.01 -24.01 -8.87
C SER A 417 22.53 -22.85 -7.99
N ASP A 418 22.27 -21.67 -8.59
CA ASP A 418 21.74 -20.48 -7.89
C ASP A 418 20.21 -20.35 -8.05
N PHE A 419 19.50 -21.47 -7.90
CA PHE A 419 18.08 -21.54 -8.27
C PHE A 419 17.19 -20.57 -7.47
N TYR A 420 17.52 -20.24 -6.22
CA TYR A 420 16.68 -19.39 -5.36
C TYR A 420 16.47 -17.99 -5.95
N ARG A 421 17.53 -17.35 -6.45
CA ARG A 421 17.47 -15.98 -7.01
C ARG A 421 16.75 -15.97 -8.36
N ALA A 422 17.00 -16.97 -9.20
CA ALA A 422 16.34 -17.12 -10.49
C ALA A 422 14.83 -17.43 -10.32
N THR A 423 14.50 -18.34 -9.40
CA THR A 423 13.14 -18.73 -9.05
C THR A 423 12.36 -17.54 -8.50
N PHE A 424 12.96 -16.76 -7.60
CA PHE A 424 12.33 -15.57 -7.05
C PHE A 424 12.05 -14.49 -8.11
N LYS A 425 13.05 -14.16 -8.95
CA LYS A 425 12.86 -13.21 -10.07
C LYS A 425 11.77 -13.68 -11.03
N PHE A 426 11.75 -14.97 -11.37
CA PHE A 426 10.71 -15.56 -12.20
C PHE A 426 9.33 -15.44 -11.55
N PHE A 427 9.22 -15.76 -10.25
CA PHE A 427 7.98 -15.59 -9.49
C PHE A 427 7.51 -14.15 -9.48
N CYS A 428 8.40 -13.18 -9.22
CA CYS A 428 8.06 -11.77 -9.27
C CYS A 428 7.56 -11.31 -10.63
N VAL A 429 8.19 -11.74 -11.73
CA VAL A 429 7.75 -11.39 -13.09
C VAL A 429 6.38 -12.00 -13.40
N VAL A 430 6.22 -13.31 -13.20
CA VAL A 430 5.00 -14.01 -13.57
C VAL A 430 3.83 -13.60 -12.68
N TYR A 431 4.00 -13.64 -11.36
CA TYR A 431 2.94 -13.29 -10.42
C TYR A 431 2.70 -11.78 -10.39
N GLY A 432 3.73 -10.96 -10.57
CA GLY A 432 3.58 -9.52 -10.74
C GLY A 432 2.77 -9.18 -12.00
N PHE A 433 3.03 -9.85 -13.13
CA PHE A 433 2.24 -9.67 -14.34
C PHE A 433 0.78 -10.12 -14.14
N LEU A 434 0.55 -11.30 -13.56
CA LEU A 434 -0.80 -11.78 -13.26
C LEU A 434 -1.55 -10.84 -12.30
N LEU A 435 -0.84 -10.26 -11.33
CA LEU A 435 -1.37 -9.26 -10.41
C LEU A 435 -1.80 -7.99 -11.16
N VAL A 436 -0.96 -7.45 -12.05
CA VAL A 436 -1.30 -6.29 -12.89
C VAL A 436 -2.55 -6.58 -13.73
N VAL A 437 -2.62 -7.73 -14.40
CA VAL A 437 -3.80 -8.14 -15.18
C VAL A 437 -5.05 -8.20 -14.30
N HIS A 438 -4.92 -8.72 -13.08
CA HIS A 438 -6.01 -8.77 -12.11
C HIS A 438 -6.48 -7.36 -11.70
N LEU A 439 -5.56 -6.45 -11.40
CA LEU A 439 -5.86 -5.07 -11.01
C LEU A 439 -6.53 -4.29 -12.15
N VAL A 440 -5.99 -4.38 -13.37
CA VAL A 440 -6.57 -3.76 -14.57
C VAL A 440 -7.98 -4.26 -14.80
N ARG A 441 -8.21 -5.56 -14.65
CA ARG A 441 -9.54 -6.15 -14.76
C ARG A 441 -10.50 -5.59 -13.72
N ILE A 442 -10.08 -5.46 -12.46
CA ILE A 442 -10.93 -4.88 -11.40
C ILE A 442 -11.24 -3.41 -11.71
N SER A 443 -10.24 -2.63 -12.13
CA SER A 443 -10.42 -1.23 -12.51
C SER A 443 -11.44 -1.07 -13.65
N ILE A 444 -11.30 -1.85 -14.73
CA ILE A 444 -12.25 -1.85 -15.85
C ILE A 444 -13.66 -2.26 -15.38
N ALA A 445 -13.74 -3.31 -14.57
CA ALA A 445 -15.00 -3.78 -14.02
C ALA A 445 -15.71 -2.70 -13.19
N GLN A 446 -14.95 -1.99 -12.35
CA GLN A 446 -15.48 -0.89 -11.55
C GLN A 446 -15.98 0.25 -12.44
N ASN A 447 -15.20 0.67 -13.44
CA ASN A 447 -15.58 1.71 -14.38
C ASN A 447 -16.90 1.37 -15.11
N ILE A 448 -17.04 0.15 -15.61
CA ILE A 448 -18.27 -0.32 -16.29
C ILE A 448 -19.45 -0.38 -15.31
N SER A 449 -19.24 -0.83 -14.07
CA SER A 449 -20.31 -0.90 -13.07
C SER A 449 -20.87 0.48 -12.72
N VAL A 450 -20.00 1.49 -12.67
CA VAL A 450 -20.40 2.87 -12.37
C VAL A 450 -21.09 3.52 -13.56
N SER A 451 -20.65 3.25 -14.79
CA SER A 451 -21.31 3.79 -16.00
C SER A 451 -22.75 3.26 -16.12
N ARG A 452 -22.94 1.94 -15.94
CA ARG A 452 -24.27 1.30 -16.00
C ARG A 452 -25.21 1.69 -14.86
N ALA A 453 -24.70 2.25 -13.76
CA ALA A 453 -25.51 2.71 -12.63
C ALA A 453 -25.96 4.18 -12.77
N ASN A 454 -25.36 4.92 -13.72
CA ASN A 454 -25.69 6.31 -14.02
C ASN A 454 -26.57 6.44 -15.28
N GLU A 455 -26.70 5.36 -16.07
CA GLU A 455 -27.75 5.15 -17.07
C GLU A 455 -29.04 4.67 -16.38
#